data_AF-A0A382RLL2-F1
#
_entry.id   AF-A0A382RLL2-F1
#
_cell.length_a   1.000
_cell.length_b   1.000
_cell.length_c   1.000
_cell.angle_alpha   90.00
_cell.angle_beta   90.00
_cell.angle_gamma   90.00
#
_symmetry.space_group_name_H-M   'P 1'
#
loop_
_entity.id
_entity.type
_entity.pdbx_description
1 polymer ?
#
loop_
_entity_poly.entity_id
_entity_poly.type
_entity_poly.pdbx_seq_one_letter_code
_entity_poly.pdbx_strand_id
1 'polypeptide(L)' 'SMDSLAPGGFLHSEYFVLVDKEGRVRSGTDKNGNVVGVYDGTKEPETKDLINDIKVLMAEYKRSKKE' A
#
# COMPACT_ATOMS: atom_id res chain seq x y z
N SER A 1 -7.25 -16.49 -16.92
CA SER A 1 -6.09 -17.21 -17.48
C SER A 1 -5.26 -17.74 -16.32
N MET A 2 -4.61 -18.92 -16.45
CA MET A 2 -3.64 -19.36 -15.45
C MET A 2 -2.41 -18.45 -15.54
N ASP A 3 -1.92 -17.96 -14.40
CA ASP A 3 -0.61 -17.32 -14.34
C ASP A 3 0.48 -18.40 -14.33
N SER A 4 1.25 -18.48 -15.42
CA SER A 4 2.33 -19.44 -15.61
C SER A 4 3.47 -19.30 -14.59
N LEU A 5 3.56 -18.15 -13.88
CA LEU A 5 4.61 -17.88 -12.89
C LEU A 5 4.18 -18.22 -11.46
N ALA A 6 2.89 -18.46 -11.21
CA ALA A 6 2.36 -18.80 -9.89
C ALA A 6 2.12 -20.33 -9.75
N PRO A 7 2.81 -21.05 -8.85
CA PRO A 7 2.53 -22.46 -8.58
C PRO A 7 1.09 -22.62 -8.05
N GLY A 8 0.17 -23.10 -8.89
CA GLY A 8 -1.26 -23.26 -8.56
C GLY A 8 -2.24 -22.42 -9.41
N GLY A 9 -1.75 -21.53 -10.27
CA GLY A 9 -2.51 -21.00 -11.41
C GLY A 9 -3.67 -20.03 -11.12
N PHE A 10 -3.69 -19.36 -9.96
CA PHE A 10 -4.67 -18.30 -9.68
C PHE A 10 -4.12 -16.92 -10.05
N LEU A 11 -4.79 -16.27 -11.01
CA LEU A 11 -4.51 -14.89 -11.38
C LEU A 11 -4.97 -13.96 -10.25
N HIS A 12 -4.03 -13.24 -9.65
CA HIS A 12 -4.30 -12.17 -8.70
C HIS A 12 -3.43 -10.96 -9.06
N SER A 13 -3.88 -9.77 -8.66
CA SER A 13 -3.12 -8.54 -8.83
C SER A 13 -1.92 -8.55 -7.89
N GLU A 14 -0.74 -8.19 -8.41
CA GLU A 14 0.45 -7.93 -7.60
C GLU A 14 0.38 -6.63 -6.78
N TYR A 15 -0.62 -5.79 -7.04
CA TYR A 15 -0.78 -4.49 -6.39
C TYR A 15 -1.42 -4.56 -5.01
N PHE A 16 -0.89 -3.76 -4.09
CA PHE A 16 -1.43 -3.50 -2.77
C PHE A 16 -2.09 -2.11 -2.70
N VAL A 17 -3.13 -2.01 -1.86
CA VAL A 17 -3.82 -0.75 -1.53
C VAL A 17 -3.85 -0.58 -0.02
N LEU A 18 -3.49 0.61 0.48
CA LEU A 18 -3.59 0.94 1.89
C LEU A 18 -4.98 1.48 2.21
N VAL A 19 -5.65 0.88 3.19
CA VAL A 19 -7.00 1.29 3.64
C VAL A 19 -6.98 1.58 5.14
N ASP A 20 -7.56 2.71 5.55
CA ASP A 20 -7.66 3.10 6.96
C ASP A 20 -8.86 2.44 7.68
N LYS A 21 -8.98 2.69 8.99
CA LYS A 21 -10.02 2.08 9.84
C LYS A 21 -11.43 2.55 9.51
N GLU A 22 -11.55 3.67 8.81
CA GLU A 22 -12.80 4.22 8.34
C GLU A 22 -13.13 3.75 6.91
N GLY A 23 -12.31 2.86 6.34
CA GLY A 23 -12.51 2.30 5.01
C GLY A 23 -12.06 3.22 3.88
N ARG A 24 -11.26 4.26 4.16
CA ARG A 24 -10.76 5.18 3.14
C ARG A 24 -9.45 4.66 2.56
N VAL A 25 -9.32 4.77 1.24
CA VAL A 25 -8.03 4.54 0.57
C VAL A 25 -7.04 5.62 0.97
N ARG A 26 -5.85 5.20 1.37
CA ARG A 26 -4.72 6.07 1.73
C ARG A 26 -3.60 5.86 0.74
N SER A 27 -2.87 6.92 0.48
CA SER A 27 -1.72 6.91 -0.42
C SER A 27 -0.75 8.00 -0.01
N GLY A 28 0.55 7.70 -0.11
CA GLY A 28 1.59 8.71 -0.15
C GLY A 28 1.60 9.47 -1.49
N THR A 29 2.56 10.39 -1.60
CA THR A 29 2.87 11.11 -2.84
C THR A 29 4.28 10.76 -3.31
N ASP A 30 4.46 10.60 -4.62
CA ASP A 30 5.77 10.40 -5.21
C ASP A 30 6.64 11.67 -5.15
N LYS A 31 7.89 11.56 -5.60
CA LYS A 31 8.85 12.68 -5.65
C LYS A 31 8.41 13.86 -6.53
N ASN A 32 7.46 13.67 -7.43
CA ASN A 32 6.92 14.70 -8.31
C ASN A 32 5.62 15.31 -7.73
N GLY A 33 5.17 14.83 -6.57
CA GLY A 33 3.93 15.27 -5.91
C GLY A 33 2.68 14.56 -6.40
N ASN A 34 2.79 13.48 -7.19
CA ASN A 34 1.64 12.71 -7.65
C ASN A 34 1.19 11.70 -6.59
N VAL A 35 -0.11 11.43 -6.53
CA VAL A 35 -0.64 10.32 -5.70
C VAL A 35 -0.18 8.98 -6.27
N VAL A 36 0.35 8.11 -5.41
CA VAL A 36 0.82 6.76 -5.79
C VAL A 36 -0.37 5.83 -6.11
N GLY A 37 -1.40 5.84 -5.26
CA GLY A 37 -2.66 5.12 -5.43
C GLY A 37 -2.58 3.62 -5.12
N VAL A 38 -1.63 2.91 -5.74
CA VAL A 38 -1.38 1.48 -5.55
C VAL A 38 0.12 1.20 -5.49
N TYR A 39 0.52 0.14 -4.82
CA TYR A 39 1.93 -0.24 -4.64
C TYR A 39 2.19 -1.60 -5.27
N ASP A 40 3.18 -1.72 -6.14
CA ASP A 40 3.58 -2.98 -6.75
C ASP A 40 4.33 -3.88 -5.75
N GLY A 41 3.69 -4.98 -5.35
CA GLY A 41 4.22 -5.95 -4.41
C GLY A 41 5.44 -6.72 -4.90
N THR A 42 5.77 -6.66 -6.19
CA THR A 42 6.95 -7.31 -6.77
C THR A 42 8.19 -6.42 -6.74
N LYS A 43 8.03 -5.13 -6.40
CA LYS A 43 9.13 -4.15 -6.38
C LYS A 43 9.47 -3.73 -4.96
N GLU A 44 10.71 -3.98 -4.58
CA GLU A 44 11.23 -3.64 -3.25
C GLU A 44 11.09 -2.14 -2.90
N PRO A 45 11.36 -1.17 -3.81
CA PRO A 45 11.17 0.24 -3.51
C PRO A 45 9.72 0.58 -3.15
N GLU A 46 8.74 0.10 -3.93
CA GLU A 46 7.32 0.39 -3.70
C GLU A 46 6.82 -0.28 -2.41
N THR A 47 7.32 -1.47 -2.08
CA THR A 47 7.05 -2.12 -0.79
C THR A 47 7.60 -1.32 0.38
N LYS A 48 8.79 -0.72 0.25
CA LYS A 48 9.38 0.15 1.28
C LYS A 48 8.54 1.42 1.48
N ASP A 49 8.05 2.01 0.40
CA ASP A 49 7.18 3.19 0.45
C ASP A 49 5.85 2.86 1.14
N LEU A 50 5.22 1.73 0.81
CA LEU A 50 4.02 1.23 1.51
C LEU A 50 4.25 1.08 3.03
N ILE A 51 5.37 0.48 3.43
CA ILE A 51 5.73 0.32 4.85
C ILE A 51 5.86 1.68 5.54
N ASN A 52 6.42 2.69 4.87
CA ASN A 52 6.56 4.03 5.43
C ASN A 52 5.20 4.72 5.58
N ASP A 53 4.33 4.62 4.59
CA ASP A 53 2.98 5.18 4.64
C ASP A 53 2.13 4.52 5.76
N ILE A 54 2.28 3.21 5.98
CA ILE A 54 1.68 2.52 7.14
C ILE A 54 2.18 3.11 8.46
N LYS A 55 3.48 3.42 8.58
CA LYS A 55 4.02 4.04 9.81
C LYS A 55 3.44 5.43 10.06
N VAL A 56 3.24 6.23 9.01
CA VAL A 56 2.58 7.54 9.09
C VAL A 56 1.15 7.38 9.59
N LEU A 57 0.36 6.49 8.97
CA LEU A 57 -1.01 6.20 9.39
C LEU A 57 -1.09 5.75 10.86
N MET A 58 -0.14 4.90 11.29
CA MET A 58 -0.05 4.46 12.69
C MET A 58 0.30 5.61 13.65
N ALA A 59 1.09 6.58 13.22
CA ALA A 59 1.39 7.78 14.00
C ALA A 59 0.16 8.70 14.14
N GLU A 60 -0.62 8.88 13.08
CA GLU A 60 -1.90 9.61 13.10
C GLU A 60 -2.86 9.01 14.13
N TYR A 61 -3.05 7.69 14.11
CA TYR A 61 -3.89 7.01 15.10
C TYR A 61 -3.40 7.17 16.54
N LYS A 62 -2.08 7.14 16.75
CA LYS A 62 -1.51 7.36 18.09
C LYS A 62 -1.72 8.78 18.59
N ARG A 63 -1.67 9.77 17.69
CA ARG A 63 -1.94 11.17 18.02
C ARG A 63 -3.41 11.38 18.37
N SER A 64 -4.33 10.85 17.57
CA SER A 64 -5.77 10.95 17.82
C SER A 64 -6.22 10.36 19.16
N LYS A 65 -5.52 9.35 19.70
CA LYS A 65 -5.82 8.78 21.02
C LYS A 65 -5.36 9.62 22.22
N LYS A 66 -4.51 10.62 22.01
CA LYS A 66 -3.99 11.50 23.07
C LYS A 66 -4.81 12.77 23.24
N GLU A 67 -5.66 13.08 22.26
CA GLU A 67 -6.66 14.16 22.27
C GLU A 67 -7.97 13.60 22.84
#